data_AF-A0A838R1X8-F1
#
_entry.id   AF-A0A838R1X8-F1
#
_cell.length_a   1.000
_cell.length_b   1.000
_cell.length_c   1.000
_cell.angle_alpha   90.00
_cell.angle_beta   90.00
_cell.angle_gamma   90.00
#
_symmetry.space_group_name_H-M   'P 1'
#
loop_
_entity.id
_entity.type
_entity.pdbx_description
1 polymer ?
#
loop_
_entity_poly.entity_id
_entity_poly.type
_entity_poly.pdbx_seq_one_letter_code
_entity_poly.pdbx_strand_id
1 'polypeptide(L)'
;MFPIHRVTAWTVLAIGLASVAEVSAQISYSTLALSGQPAPDLPAGVIYADFSSPHISDAGQTMYRAILSGDGVTTTNSVAIYADKDPAPRLLARSGDAAPGLAPGETLFTVNTPAPGAVDQFAYHVVLTGPGVSAANEAAIYAGGVSSTQLVARGGAAAPGVPAGVVYASTFHPVVNDSNELAYLATLAGSGVSGLNDRAIYAGPFSAPQLVAREGAVAPSLAPGVNYGSPGLPTLNAASQVAYFSFLSGSGVTFSNDEAIFAGAPSAPQLVARAGDPALGTPAGVRLSLFSFSIALNDAGQVAYAASLTGIGVDTSNSNAFYAGPIASPQLIARGGEPAPGAGAGVAYAMLHDLLLNDVGGVSYSATLTGAGITSANSRAIFAGAMNDPQLIVRSDDAAPGTAAGVNFLNPLMRFLNDQGQVVFTSELTGAGVSPANDRGLFFFDPALGAALIAREGDLFDVGGGDLRTIADDGISVAFGDIRFPSGFSDNGLLAFKLKFTDGASGVFIATLVPEPGSLALVALGLAISGVAWARCRNSKYALVSLSHSSAD
;
A
#
# COMPACT_ATOMS: atom_id res chain seq x y z
N MET A 1 -27.68 46.84 62.80
CA MET A 1 -27.61 47.61 61.53
C MET A 1 -26.13 47.93 61.30
N PHE A 2 -25.43 47.03 60.58
CA PHE A 2 -23.98 47.02 60.35
C PHE A 2 -23.72 46.15 59.10
N PRO A 3 -22.57 46.28 58.42
CA PRO A 3 -22.52 46.63 57.01
C PRO A 3 -22.09 45.47 56.10
N ILE A 4 -22.28 45.72 54.81
CA ILE A 4 -21.87 44.91 53.66
C ILE A 4 -20.34 44.82 53.61
N HIS A 5 -19.79 43.60 53.68
CA HIS A 5 -18.39 43.33 53.40
C HIS A 5 -18.18 42.73 52.01
N ARG A 6 -17.27 43.37 51.28
CA ARG A 6 -16.62 42.96 50.03
C ARG A 6 -15.92 41.60 50.19
N VAL A 7 -16.05 40.74 49.18
CA VAL A 7 -14.99 39.78 48.81
C VAL A 7 -14.73 39.96 47.31
N THR A 8 -13.66 40.68 47.01
CA THR A 8 -13.14 40.95 45.67
C THR A 8 -12.14 39.88 45.23
N ALA A 9 -12.42 39.29 44.07
CA ALA A 9 -11.50 39.06 42.95
C ALA A 9 -10.11 38.44 43.23
N TRP A 10 -10.02 37.10 43.19
CA TRP A 10 -8.79 36.35 42.85
C TRP A 10 -9.13 34.95 42.29
N THR A 11 -9.75 34.83 41.10
CA THR A 11 -9.80 33.53 40.34
C THR A 11 -10.25 33.64 38.87
N VAL A 12 -9.91 34.71 38.13
CA VAL A 12 -10.23 34.78 36.68
C VAL A 12 -9.01 35.10 35.79
N LEU A 13 -7.79 35.12 36.34
CA LEU A 13 -6.58 35.39 35.55
C LEU A 13 -5.64 34.19 35.50
N ALA A 14 -6.09 33.10 34.85
CA ALA A 14 -5.24 31.99 34.42
C ALA A 14 -5.81 31.28 33.17
N ILE A 15 -6.52 32.02 32.32
CA ILE A 15 -6.89 31.58 30.96
C ILE A 15 -6.33 32.63 30.01
N GLY A 16 -5.03 32.56 29.79
CA GLY A 16 -4.32 33.48 28.91
C GLY A 16 -2.92 32.93 28.73
N LEU A 17 -2.64 32.48 27.49
CA LEU A 17 -1.43 31.78 27.04
C LEU A 17 -1.42 30.27 27.32
N ALA A 18 -2.41 29.55 26.79
CA ALA A 18 -2.04 28.29 26.16
C ALA A 18 -1.30 28.69 24.88
N SER A 19 0.03 28.56 24.88
CA SER A 19 0.78 28.48 23.64
C SER A 19 0.05 27.47 22.74
N VAL A 20 -0.21 27.83 21.49
CA VAL A 20 -0.52 26.84 20.47
C VAL A 20 0.75 25.97 20.44
N ALA A 21 0.73 24.85 21.15
CA ALA A 21 1.73 23.83 20.94
C ALA A 21 1.57 23.46 19.47
N GLU A 22 2.61 23.71 18.67
CA GLU A 22 2.68 23.12 17.34
C GLU A 22 2.48 21.62 17.55
N VAL A 23 1.41 21.08 17.00
CA VAL A 23 1.21 19.64 16.96
C VAL A 23 2.24 19.15 15.95
N SER A 24 3.44 18.86 16.44
CA SER A 24 4.47 18.22 15.63
C SER A 24 4.17 16.73 15.63
N ALA A 25 4.25 16.09 14.47
CA ALA A 25 4.22 14.65 14.42
C ALA A 25 5.45 14.08 15.14
N GLN A 26 5.24 13.29 16.20
CA GLN A 26 6.33 12.55 16.80
C GLN A 26 6.54 11.26 15.98
N ILE A 27 7.57 11.25 15.14
CA ILE A 27 8.02 10.03 14.48
C ILE A 27 8.96 9.29 15.42
N SER A 28 8.62 8.05 15.76
CA SER A 28 9.54 7.13 16.46
C SER A 28 10.00 6.02 15.52
N TYR A 29 11.25 5.58 15.70
CA TYR A 29 11.84 4.55 14.86
C TYR A 29 12.17 3.31 15.69
N SER A 30 11.99 2.13 15.09
CA SER A 30 12.58 0.88 15.57
C SER A 30 13.40 0.22 14.45
N THR A 31 14.49 -0.44 14.86
CA THR A 31 15.33 -1.23 13.97
C THR A 31 14.84 -2.66 13.97
N LEU A 32 14.35 -3.13 12.82
CA LEU A 32 13.89 -4.49 12.65
C LEU A 32 15.05 -5.45 12.35
N ALA A 33 15.96 -5.04 11.45
CA ALA A 33 17.13 -5.83 11.08
C ALA A 33 18.26 -4.92 10.58
N LEU A 34 19.51 -5.31 10.86
CA LEU A 34 20.71 -4.57 10.46
C LEU A 34 21.74 -5.51 9.87
N SER A 35 22.40 -5.11 8.78
CA SER A 35 23.45 -5.88 8.13
C SER A 35 24.62 -6.10 9.10
N GLY A 36 25.24 -7.27 9.05
CA GLY A 36 26.29 -7.69 9.98
C GLY A 36 25.76 -8.38 11.23
N GLN A 37 24.46 -8.28 11.55
CA GLN A 37 23.87 -8.99 12.67
C GLN A 37 23.60 -10.47 12.33
N PRO A 38 23.62 -11.37 13.34
CA PRO A 38 23.24 -12.76 13.16
C PRO A 38 21.85 -12.89 12.55
N ALA A 39 21.72 -13.77 11.57
CA ALA A 39 20.43 -14.08 10.95
C ALA A 39 19.67 -15.09 11.83
N PRO A 40 18.47 -14.78 12.35
CA PRO A 40 17.69 -15.67 13.19
C PRO A 40 17.36 -16.99 12.50
N ASP A 41 17.12 -18.02 13.32
CA ASP A 41 16.79 -19.40 12.92
C ASP A 41 17.84 -20.10 12.03
N LEU A 42 19.05 -19.53 11.93
CA LEU A 42 20.17 -20.09 11.16
C LEU A 42 21.37 -20.44 12.04
N PRO A 43 22.29 -21.32 11.56
CA PRO A 43 23.50 -21.66 12.30
C PRO A 43 24.33 -20.42 12.65
N ALA A 44 25.05 -20.50 13.77
CA ALA A 44 25.97 -19.46 14.19
C ALA A 44 27.00 -19.15 13.08
N GLY A 45 27.29 -17.87 12.86
CA GLY A 45 28.18 -17.39 11.79
C GLY A 45 27.46 -16.95 10.51
N VAL A 46 26.17 -17.27 10.35
CA VAL A 46 25.35 -16.71 9.26
C VAL A 46 24.81 -15.34 9.67
N ILE A 47 25.03 -14.34 8.83
CA ILE A 47 24.66 -12.94 9.08
C ILE A 47 23.85 -12.35 7.93
N TYR A 48 23.14 -11.27 8.23
CA TYR A 48 22.54 -10.41 7.20
C TYR A 48 23.61 -9.65 6.42
N ALA A 49 23.51 -9.66 5.09
CA ALA A 49 24.38 -8.90 4.20
C ALA A 49 23.64 -7.71 3.58
N ASP A 50 22.39 -7.90 3.14
CA ASP A 50 21.54 -6.82 2.61
C ASP A 50 20.05 -7.19 2.71
N PHE A 51 19.17 -6.22 2.49
CA PHE A 51 17.72 -6.38 2.58
C PHE A 51 16.99 -5.85 1.35
N SER A 52 15.77 -6.33 1.12
CA SER A 52 14.86 -5.83 0.08
C SER A 52 13.41 -6.10 0.46
N SER A 53 12.50 -5.32 -0.13
CA SER A 53 11.05 -5.50 -0.01
C SER A 53 10.54 -5.55 1.44
N PRO A 54 10.86 -4.56 2.29
CA PRO A 54 10.29 -4.49 3.62
C PRO A 54 8.79 -4.20 3.55
N HIS A 55 8.04 -4.91 4.39
CA HIS A 55 6.59 -4.87 4.48
C HIS A 55 6.17 -4.77 5.94
N ILE A 56 5.05 -4.10 6.19
CA ILE A 56 4.34 -4.13 7.46
C ILE A 56 2.82 -4.14 7.25
N SER A 57 2.12 -4.98 7.99
CA SER A 57 0.66 -5.04 8.01
C SER A 57 0.03 -4.21 9.13
N ASP A 58 -1.30 -4.08 9.11
CA ASP A 58 -2.09 -3.46 10.19
C ASP A 58 -1.97 -4.20 11.52
N ALA A 59 -1.74 -5.52 11.48
CA ALA A 59 -1.44 -6.32 12.65
C ALA A 59 0.00 -6.12 13.18
N GLY A 60 0.81 -5.29 12.52
CA GLY A 60 2.21 -5.02 12.84
C GLY A 60 3.15 -6.18 12.49
N GLN A 61 2.73 -7.12 11.64
CA GLN A 61 3.63 -8.16 11.17
C GLN A 61 4.54 -7.60 10.10
N THR A 62 5.81 -7.94 10.23
CA THR A 62 6.82 -7.50 9.30
C THR A 62 7.18 -8.63 8.35
N MET A 63 7.63 -8.26 7.16
CA MET A 63 8.18 -9.21 6.21
C MET A 63 9.27 -8.53 5.40
N TYR A 64 10.36 -9.23 5.14
CA TYR A 64 11.43 -8.71 4.31
C TYR A 64 12.24 -9.86 3.71
N ARG A 65 12.79 -9.60 2.52
CA ARG A 65 13.77 -10.47 1.89
C ARG A 65 15.17 -10.05 2.33
N ALA A 66 16.01 -11.01 2.67
CA ALA A 66 17.39 -10.80 3.06
C ALA A 66 18.35 -11.55 2.14
N ILE A 67 19.50 -10.92 1.88
CA ILE A 67 20.70 -11.59 1.40
C ILE A 67 21.53 -11.96 2.63
N LEU A 68 21.99 -13.20 2.68
CA LEU A 68 22.78 -13.77 3.76
C LEU A 68 24.25 -13.85 3.34
N SER A 69 25.14 -13.84 4.33
CA SER A 69 26.57 -14.13 4.17
C SER A 69 27.11 -14.86 5.40
N GLY A 70 28.39 -15.25 5.36
CA GLY A 70 29.05 -15.96 6.45
C GLY A 70 29.20 -17.45 6.21
N ASP A 71 29.40 -18.21 7.29
CA ASP A 71 29.81 -19.60 7.21
C ASP A 71 28.75 -20.49 6.55
N GLY A 72 29.16 -21.27 5.54
CA GLY A 72 28.27 -22.18 4.82
C GLY A 72 27.26 -21.49 3.89
N VAL A 73 27.32 -20.16 3.76
CA VAL A 73 26.48 -19.43 2.80
C VAL A 73 27.15 -19.39 1.43
N THR A 74 26.43 -19.83 0.40
CA THR A 74 26.82 -19.82 -1.01
C THR A 74 25.76 -19.07 -1.82
N THR A 75 26.04 -18.83 -3.11
CA THR A 75 25.07 -18.18 -4.01
C THR A 75 23.76 -18.97 -4.15
N THR A 76 23.78 -20.29 -3.92
CA THR A 76 22.60 -21.16 -4.02
C THR A 76 21.76 -21.22 -2.74
N ASN A 77 22.24 -20.64 -1.63
CA ASN A 77 21.50 -20.63 -0.36
C ASN A 77 21.52 -19.27 0.36
N SER A 78 21.84 -18.19 -0.37
CA SER A 78 22.04 -16.85 0.18
C SER A 78 20.78 -16.01 0.31
N VAL A 79 19.64 -16.46 -0.21
CA VAL A 79 18.39 -15.69 -0.20
C VAL A 79 17.45 -16.27 0.85
N ALA A 80 16.91 -15.40 1.72
CA ALA A 80 15.92 -15.77 2.71
C ALA A 80 14.74 -14.78 2.73
N ILE A 81 13.56 -15.27 3.09
CA ILE A 81 12.43 -14.44 3.54
C ILE A 81 12.33 -14.57 5.05
N TYR A 82 12.25 -13.44 5.71
CA TYR A 82 11.89 -13.34 7.12
C TYR A 82 10.50 -12.73 7.25
N ALA A 83 9.76 -13.21 8.23
CA ALA A 83 8.43 -12.71 8.58
C ALA A 83 8.24 -12.76 10.11
N ASP A 84 7.10 -12.29 10.63
CA ASP A 84 6.70 -12.21 12.05
C ASP A 84 6.86 -10.80 12.65
N LYS A 85 6.45 -10.62 13.92
CA LYS A 85 6.42 -9.34 14.63
C LYS A 85 7.78 -8.97 15.21
N ASP A 86 8.09 -7.67 15.17
CA ASP A 86 9.21 -7.05 15.90
C ASP A 86 9.10 -7.37 17.41
N PRO A 87 10.19 -7.76 18.12
CA PRO A 87 11.59 -7.89 17.68
C PRO A 87 12.04 -9.32 17.37
N ALA A 88 11.15 -10.21 16.95
CA ALA A 88 11.46 -11.61 16.75
C ALA A 88 11.14 -12.10 15.32
N PRO A 89 11.78 -11.54 14.27
CA PRO A 89 11.61 -12.05 12.93
C PRO A 89 12.07 -13.51 12.85
N ARG A 90 11.30 -14.34 12.15
CA ARG A 90 11.48 -15.77 11.97
C ARG A 90 11.79 -16.09 10.52
N LEU A 91 12.61 -17.10 10.31
CA LEU A 91 12.89 -17.57 8.95
C LEU A 91 11.65 -18.25 8.39
N LEU A 92 11.13 -17.72 7.29
CA LEU A 92 10.02 -18.31 6.56
C LEU A 92 10.51 -19.31 5.50
N ALA A 93 11.41 -18.87 4.64
CA ALA A 93 11.93 -19.69 3.54
C ALA A 93 13.34 -19.25 3.20
N ARG A 94 14.18 -20.21 2.83
CA ARG A 94 15.55 -19.94 2.35
C ARG A 94 15.84 -20.75 1.11
N SER A 95 16.50 -20.14 0.13
CA SER A 95 17.11 -20.88 -0.98
C SER A 95 18.03 -21.98 -0.44
N GLY A 96 18.01 -23.16 -1.08
CA GLY A 96 18.74 -24.35 -0.67
C GLY A 96 18.03 -25.23 0.37
N ASP A 97 17.01 -24.72 1.06
CA ASP A 97 16.25 -25.52 2.03
C ASP A 97 15.34 -26.54 1.31
N ALA A 98 15.00 -27.61 2.03
CA ALA A 98 14.04 -28.61 1.55
C ALA A 98 12.69 -27.95 1.25
N ALA A 99 12.10 -28.29 0.11
CA ALA A 99 10.82 -27.75 -0.28
C ALA A 99 9.68 -28.39 0.55
N PRO A 100 8.91 -27.62 1.34
CA PRO A 100 7.89 -28.18 2.22
C PRO A 100 6.82 -28.97 1.46
N GLY A 101 6.41 -30.11 2.01
CA GLY A 101 5.36 -30.95 1.42
C GLY A 101 5.75 -31.72 0.14
N LEU A 102 7.03 -31.69 -0.24
CA LEU A 102 7.54 -32.32 -1.46
C LEU A 102 8.47 -33.51 -1.20
N ALA A 103 8.86 -34.20 -2.28
CA ALA A 103 9.69 -35.40 -2.20
C ALA A 103 11.09 -35.09 -1.62
N PRO A 104 11.72 -36.04 -0.90
CA PRO A 104 13.07 -35.85 -0.38
C PRO A 104 14.07 -35.47 -1.47
N GLY A 105 14.84 -34.41 -1.23
CA GLY A 105 15.85 -33.90 -2.15
C GLY A 105 15.36 -32.78 -3.09
N GLU A 106 14.05 -32.50 -3.14
CA GLU A 106 13.56 -31.28 -3.76
C GLU A 106 13.81 -30.07 -2.83
N THR A 107 14.36 -29.00 -3.38
CA THR A 107 14.81 -27.81 -2.64
C THR A 107 14.34 -26.53 -3.31
N LEU A 108 14.32 -25.44 -2.54
CA LEU A 108 14.00 -24.11 -3.03
C LEU A 108 15.20 -23.52 -3.77
N PHE A 109 15.16 -23.37 -5.09
CA PHE A 109 16.24 -22.74 -5.85
C PHE A 109 16.16 -21.21 -5.76
N THR A 110 15.01 -20.64 -6.12
CA THR A 110 14.74 -19.21 -6.02
C THR A 110 13.56 -19.00 -5.10
N VAL A 111 13.69 -18.02 -4.21
CA VAL A 111 12.62 -17.53 -3.35
C VAL A 111 12.33 -16.08 -3.76
N ASN A 112 11.21 -15.86 -4.44
CA ASN A 112 10.81 -14.53 -4.91
C ASN A 112 10.23 -13.70 -3.77
N THR A 113 10.11 -12.39 -3.99
CA THR A 113 9.42 -11.50 -3.06
C THR A 113 8.01 -12.03 -2.78
N PRO A 114 7.67 -12.26 -1.51
CA PRO A 114 6.34 -12.72 -1.12
C PRO A 114 5.30 -11.62 -1.37
N ALA A 115 4.10 -12.04 -1.73
CA ALA A 115 2.88 -11.25 -1.59
C ALA A 115 2.42 -11.38 -0.13
N PRO A 116 2.46 -10.28 0.64
CA PRO A 116 2.01 -10.29 2.03
C PRO A 116 0.49 -10.10 2.12
N GLY A 117 -0.12 -10.70 3.14
CA GLY A 117 -1.44 -10.34 3.65
C GLY A 117 -1.30 -9.48 4.91
N ALA A 118 -2.42 -9.01 5.46
CA ALA A 118 -2.42 -8.20 6.67
C ALA A 118 -2.30 -9.00 7.98
N VAL A 119 -2.65 -10.30 8.00
CA VAL A 119 -2.56 -11.14 9.22
C VAL A 119 -1.94 -12.54 9.01
N ASP A 120 -0.64 -12.70 9.31
CA ASP A 120 0.16 -13.93 9.34
C ASP A 120 -0.02 -14.78 8.09
N GLN A 121 -0.25 -14.11 6.96
CA GLN A 121 -0.57 -14.73 5.70
C GLN A 121 0.35 -14.16 4.64
N PHE A 122 0.86 -15.04 3.80
CA PHE A 122 1.70 -14.69 2.68
C PHE A 122 1.56 -15.74 1.61
N ALA A 123 1.87 -15.36 0.39
CA ALA A 123 2.16 -16.29 -0.69
C ALA A 123 3.46 -15.92 -1.37
N TYR A 124 4.23 -16.90 -1.79
CA TYR A 124 5.44 -16.66 -2.54
C TYR A 124 5.61 -17.68 -3.65
N HIS A 125 6.10 -17.18 -4.78
CA HIS A 125 6.51 -18.00 -5.90
C HIS A 125 7.93 -18.53 -5.66
N VAL A 126 8.13 -19.81 -5.94
CA VAL A 126 9.45 -20.43 -5.93
C VAL A 126 9.74 -21.15 -7.23
N VAL A 127 11.03 -21.21 -7.55
CA VAL A 127 11.57 -22.19 -8.49
C VAL A 127 12.20 -23.30 -7.66
N LEU A 128 11.82 -24.54 -7.94
CA LEU A 128 12.32 -25.74 -7.28
C LEU A 128 13.53 -26.30 -8.03
N THR A 129 14.37 -27.04 -7.33
CA THR A 129 15.42 -27.87 -7.94
C THR A 129 15.57 -29.19 -7.19
N GLY A 130 16.20 -30.19 -7.80
CA GLY A 130 16.41 -31.51 -7.19
C GLY A 130 15.94 -32.67 -8.07
N PRO A 131 15.97 -33.90 -7.54
CA PRO A 131 15.58 -35.09 -8.29
C PRO A 131 14.12 -35.02 -8.77
N GLY A 132 13.90 -35.27 -10.07
CA GLY A 132 12.55 -35.26 -10.65
C GLY A 132 11.98 -33.86 -10.96
N VAL A 133 12.73 -32.80 -10.65
CA VAL A 133 12.40 -31.43 -11.05
C VAL A 133 12.93 -31.14 -12.46
N SER A 134 12.10 -30.51 -13.27
CA SER A 134 12.34 -30.13 -14.67
C SER A 134 11.65 -28.81 -14.96
N ALA A 135 11.93 -28.20 -16.12
CA ALA A 135 11.27 -26.98 -16.56
C ALA A 135 9.73 -27.08 -16.63
N ALA A 136 9.17 -28.28 -16.70
CA ALA A 136 7.72 -28.50 -16.72
C ALA A 136 7.06 -28.51 -15.32
N ASN A 137 7.83 -28.64 -14.24
CA ASN A 137 7.29 -28.80 -12.88
C ASN A 137 8.07 -28.07 -11.77
N GLU A 138 9.01 -27.18 -12.15
CA GLU A 138 9.85 -26.44 -11.21
C GLU A 138 9.16 -25.24 -10.56
N ALA A 139 8.14 -24.66 -11.18
CA ALA A 139 7.43 -23.52 -10.61
C ALA A 139 6.43 -23.97 -9.54
N ALA A 140 6.38 -23.26 -8.41
CA ALA A 140 5.39 -23.51 -7.35
C ALA A 140 4.94 -22.23 -6.62
N ILE A 141 3.72 -22.26 -6.08
CA ILE A 141 3.21 -21.30 -5.10
C ILE A 141 3.13 -21.98 -3.74
N TYR A 142 3.73 -21.34 -2.76
CA TYR A 142 3.49 -21.62 -1.35
C TYR A 142 2.65 -20.49 -0.75
N ALA A 143 1.71 -20.84 0.14
CA ALA A 143 0.95 -19.85 0.91
C ALA A 143 0.66 -20.35 2.33
N GLY A 144 0.43 -19.43 3.26
CA GLY A 144 0.07 -19.74 4.65
C GLY A 144 0.74 -18.79 5.63
N GLY A 145 0.83 -19.22 6.89
CA GLY A 145 1.57 -18.51 7.93
C GLY A 145 2.94 -19.11 8.20
N VAL A 146 3.75 -18.43 9.02
CA VAL A 146 5.18 -18.75 9.24
C VAL A 146 5.38 -20.18 9.71
N SER A 147 4.43 -20.72 10.46
CA SER A 147 4.46 -22.10 10.98
C SER A 147 3.53 -23.07 10.22
N SER A 148 2.84 -22.63 9.17
CA SER A 148 1.75 -23.38 8.51
C SER A 148 1.72 -23.22 6.99
N THR A 149 2.87 -23.03 6.36
CA THR A 149 2.97 -22.87 4.90
C THR A 149 2.60 -24.17 4.17
N GLN A 150 1.80 -24.06 3.12
CA GLN A 150 1.36 -25.18 2.28
C GLN A 150 1.62 -24.92 0.80
N LEU A 151 1.81 -26.00 0.03
CA LEU A 151 1.88 -25.94 -1.42
C LEU A 151 0.48 -25.72 -1.99
N VAL A 152 0.29 -24.65 -2.76
CA VAL A 152 -0.99 -24.29 -3.38
C VAL A 152 -1.08 -24.76 -4.82
N ALA A 153 -0.03 -24.50 -5.61
CA ALA A 153 0.04 -24.85 -7.02
C ALA A 153 1.47 -25.24 -7.40
N ARG A 154 1.62 -26.18 -8.33
CA ARG A 154 2.92 -26.63 -8.86
C ARG A 154 2.79 -26.92 -10.35
N GLY A 155 3.81 -26.55 -11.13
CA GLY A 155 3.92 -26.97 -12.53
C GLY A 155 3.81 -28.50 -12.67
N GLY A 156 3.18 -28.96 -13.73
CA GLY A 156 2.90 -30.37 -13.98
C GLY A 156 1.73 -30.95 -13.17
N ALA A 157 1.23 -30.27 -12.14
CA ALA A 157 0.02 -30.69 -11.43
C ALA A 157 -1.23 -30.36 -12.25
N ALA A 158 -2.29 -31.17 -12.09
CA ALA A 158 -3.57 -30.94 -12.74
C ALA A 158 -4.14 -29.57 -12.34
N ALA A 159 -4.54 -28.78 -13.33
CA ALA A 159 -5.13 -27.48 -13.09
C ALA A 159 -6.65 -27.64 -12.79
N PRO A 160 -7.19 -27.04 -11.70
CA PRO A 160 -8.62 -27.11 -11.39
C PRO A 160 -9.48 -26.42 -12.45
N GLY A 161 -10.73 -26.87 -12.59
CA GLY A 161 -11.73 -26.22 -13.45
C GLY A 161 -11.49 -26.31 -14.96
N VAL A 162 -10.51 -27.10 -15.41
CA VAL A 162 -10.19 -27.31 -16.83
C VAL A 162 -10.26 -28.79 -17.24
N PRO A 163 -10.30 -29.12 -18.55
CA PRO A 163 -10.39 -30.50 -19.00
C PRO A 163 -9.27 -31.40 -18.47
N ALA A 164 -9.57 -32.68 -18.30
CA ALA A 164 -8.61 -33.67 -17.83
C ALA A 164 -7.36 -33.72 -18.74
N GLY A 165 -6.17 -33.77 -18.12
CA GLY A 165 -4.88 -33.76 -18.82
C GLY A 165 -4.31 -32.36 -19.08
N VAL A 166 -5.04 -31.29 -18.70
CA VAL A 166 -4.49 -29.93 -18.61
C VAL A 166 -3.82 -29.74 -17.25
N VAL A 167 -2.59 -29.23 -17.27
CA VAL A 167 -1.74 -29.02 -16.10
C VAL A 167 -1.29 -27.58 -16.03
N TYR A 168 -0.82 -27.15 -14.86
CA TYR A 168 -0.02 -25.94 -14.75
C TYR A 168 1.30 -26.09 -15.51
N ALA A 169 1.67 -25.09 -16.31
CA ALA A 169 2.94 -25.04 -17.00
C ALA A 169 3.96 -24.21 -16.20
N SER A 170 3.69 -22.91 -16.04
CA SER A 170 4.61 -21.96 -15.40
C SER A 170 3.90 -20.64 -15.04
N THR A 171 4.68 -19.73 -14.46
CA THR A 171 4.34 -18.36 -14.02
C THR A 171 3.25 -18.31 -12.97
N PHE A 172 3.62 -17.86 -11.78
CA PHE A 172 2.67 -17.59 -10.72
C PHE A 172 2.94 -16.22 -10.12
N HIS A 173 1.91 -15.40 -10.09
CA HIS A 173 1.92 -14.09 -9.47
C HIS A 173 0.82 -14.05 -8.43
N PRO A 174 1.08 -14.61 -7.23
CA PRO A 174 0.06 -14.65 -6.20
C PRO A 174 -0.16 -13.28 -5.59
N VAL A 175 -1.40 -12.98 -5.28
CA VAL A 175 -1.86 -11.96 -4.32
C VAL A 175 -2.63 -12.70 -3.22
N VAL A 176 -2.60 -12.22 -1.98
CA VAL A 176 -3.32 -12.82 -0.85
C VAL A 176 -4.19 -11.78 -0.16
N ASN A 177 -5.25 -12.24 0.50
CA ASN A 177 -6.03 -11.43 1.43
C ASN A 177 -5.96 -12.02 2.85
N ASP A 178 -6.65 -11.39 3.81
CA ASP A 178 -6.67 -11.84 5.21
C ASP A 178 -7.58 -13.02 5.52
N SER A 179 -8.33 -13.47 4.52
CA SER A 179 -9.30 -14.55 4.63
C SER A 179 -8.69 -15.93 4.31
N ASN A 180 -7.35 -16.04 4.28
CA ASN A 180 -6.59 -17.22 3.81
C ASN A 180 -6.93 -17.60 2.37
N GLU A 181 -7.14 -16.59 1.53
CA GLU A 181 -7.40 -16.74 0.11
C GLU A 181 -6.26 -16.11 -0.69
N LEU A 182 -6.06 -16.65 -1.88
CA LEU A 182 -5.14 -16.08 -2.85
C LEU A 182 -5.82 -15.93 -4.21
N ALA A 183 -5.28 -15.07 -5.05
CA ALA A 183 -5.51 -15.08 -6.49
C ALA A 183 -4.18 -15.12 -7.23
N TYR A 184 -4.12 -15.77 -8.38
CA TYR A 184 -2.91 -15.84 -9.20
C TYR A 184 -3.23 -16.05 -10.67
N LEU A 185 -2.37 -15.49 -11.53
CA LEU A 185 -2.28 -15.85 -12.94
C LEU A 185 -1.41 -17.09 -13.09
N ALA A 186 -1.83 -18.03 -13.92
CA ALA A 186 -1.08 -19.22 -14.31
C ALA A 186 -1.08 -19.42 -15.83
N THR A 187 0.01 -19.98 -16.34
CA THR A 187 0.05 -20.56 -17.69
C THR A 187 -0.25 -22.06 -17.61
N LEU A 188 -0.98 -22.59 -18.59
CA LEU A 188 -1.46 -23.96 -18.69
C LEU A 188 -0.71 -24.70 -19.81
N ALA A 189 -0.62 -26.02 -19.69
CA ALA A 189 -0.12 -26.91 -20.74
C ALA A 189 -0.94 -28.20 -20.77
N GLY A 190 -0.72 -29.01 -21.81
CA GLY A 190 -1.38 -30.31 -21.96
C GLY A 190 -2.23 -30.41 -23.22
N SER A 191 -3.04 -31.47 -23.30
CA SER A 191 -3.85 -31.75 -24.48
C SER A 191 -4.90 -30.65 -24.70
N GLY A 192 -5.01 -30.14 -25.93
CA GLY A 192 -5.95 -29.09 -26.29
C GLY A 192 -5.58 -27.68 -25.82
N VAL A 193 -4.40 -27.50 -25.22
CA VAL A 193 -3.88 -26.19 -24.86
C VAL A 193 -3.04 -25.62 -26.01
N SER A 194 -3.27 -24.35 -26.35
CA SER A 194 -2.52 -23.57 -27.34
C SER A 194 -2.30 -22.16 -26.81
N GLY A 195 -1.48 -21.35 -27.50
CA GLY A 195 -1.25 -19.94 -27.14
C GLY A 195 -2.46 -19.00 -27.33
N LEU A 196 -3.67 -19.56 -27.47
CA LEU A 196 -4.94 -18.83 -27.50
C LEU A 196 -5.87 -19.26 -26.35
N ASN A 197 -5.40 -20.14 -25.45
CA ASN A 197 -6.18 -20.65 -24.32
C ASN A 197 -5.33 -21.14 -23.14
N ASP A 198 -4.06 -20.71 -23.08
CA ASP A 198 -3.07 -21.17 -22.11
C ASP A 198 -2.98 -20.28 -20.87
N ARG A 199 -3.62 -19.11 -20.82
CA ARG A 199 -3.65 -18.29 -19.60
C ARG A 199 -4.93 -18.50 -18.79
N ALA A 200 -4.77 -18.55 -17.47
CA ALA A 200 -5.88 -18.67 -16.54
C ALA A 200 -5.64 -17.93 -15.21
N ILE A 201 -6.69 -17.27 -14.71
CA ILE A 201 -6.73 -16.70 -13.38
C ILE A 201 -7.41 -17.70 -12.44
N TYR A 202 -6.79 -17.92 -11.29
CA TYR A 202 -7.32 -18.73 -10.20
C TYR A 202 -7.51 -17.86 -8.96
N ALA A 203 -8.54 -18.11 -8.17
CA ALA A 203 -8.75 -17.46 -6.89
C ALA A 203 -9.54 -18.30 -5.88
N GLY A 204 -9.36 -18.05 -4.59
CA GLY A 204 -10.10 -18.69 -3.51
C GLY A 204 -9.20 -19.15 -2.36
N PRO A 205 -9.70 -20.00 -1.44
CA PRO A 205 -8.95 -20.48 -0.29
C PRO A 205 -7.64 -21.17 -0.71
N PHE A 206 -6.58 -21.04 0.10
CA PHE A 206 -5.27 -21.67 -0.16
C PHE A 206 -5.36 -23.17 -0.49
N SER A 207 -6.32 -23.88 0.10
CA SER A 207 -6.52 -25.31 -0.08
C SER A 207 -7.25 -25.71 -1.36
N ALA A 208 -7.99 -24.78 -1.99
CA ALA A 208 -8.85 -25.07 -3.12
C ALA A 208 -9.14 -23.83 -3.99
N PRO A 209 -8.12 -23.23 -4.64
CA PRO A 209 -8.36 -22.14 -5.59
C PRO A 209 -9.18 -22.64 -6.79
N GLN A 210 -10.13 -21.83 -7.25
CA GLN A 210 -11.00 -22.14 -8.38
C GLN A 210 -10.63 -21.33 -9.62
N LEU A 211 -10.99 -21.83 -10.80
CA LEU A 211 -10.81 -21.10 -12.06
C LEU A 211 -11.78 -19.90 -12.13
N VAL A 212 -11.23 -18.71 -12.35
CA VAL A 212 -11.99 -17.44 -12.49
C VAL A 212 -12.18 -17.08 -13.95
N ALA A 213 -11.08 -17.03 -14.70
CA ALA A 213 -11.07 -16.65 -16.11
C ALA A 213 -10.04 -17.49 -16.84
N ARG A 214 -10.36 -17.88 -18.07
CA ARG A 214 -9.43 -18.60 -18.94
C ARG A 214 -9.46 -17.98 -20.33
N GLU A 215 -8.27 -17.80 -20.90
CA GLU A 215 -8.12 -17.36 -22.28
C GLU A 215 -8.89 -18.28 -23.24
N GLY A 216 -9.55 -17.69 -24.22
CA GLY A 216 -10.45 -18.36 -25.16
C GLY A 216 -11.83 -18.71 -24.61
N ALA A 217 -12.07 -18.62 -23.29
CA ALA A 217 -13.40 -18.81 -22.72
C ALA A 217 -14.28 -17.57 -22.93
N VAL A 218 -15.61 -17.75 -22.91
CA VAL A 218 -16.58 -16.66 -23.05
C VAL A 218 -16.39 -15.65 -21.92
N ALA A 219 -16.25 -14.38 -22.28
CA ALA A 219 -16.18 -13.30 -21.30
C ALA A 219 -17.59 -12.98 -20.78
N PRO A 220 -17.81 -12.91 -19.46
CA PRO A 220 -19.12 -12.68 -18.86
C PRO A 220 -19.63 -11.28 -19.18
N SER A 221 -20.95 -11.11 -19.15
CA SER A 221 -21.64 -9.83 -19.36
C SER A 221 -21.35 -9.14 -20.70
N LEU A 222 -20.80 -9.85 -21.68
CA LEU A 222 -20.55 -9.37 -23.03
C LEU A 222 -21.41 -10.10 -24.06
N ALA A 223 -21.47 -9.55 -25.27
CA ALA A 223 -22.23 -10.12 -26.37
C ALA A 223 -21.76 -11.56 -26.69
N PRO A 224 -22.67 -12.44 -27.15
CA PRO A 224 -22.30 -13.81 -27.53
C PRO A 224 -21.13 -13.86 -28.52
N GLY A 225 -20.13 -14.68 -28.21
CA GLY A 225 -18.93 -14.87 -29.04
C GLY A 225 -17.77 -13.92 -28.74
N VAL A 226 -17.89 -13.04 -27.73
CA VAL A 226 -16.76 -12.31 -27.15
C VAL A 226 -16.13 -13.18 -26.06
N ASN A 227 -14.83 -13.40 -26.18
CA ASN A 227 -14.04 -14.26 -25.31
C ASN A 227 -12.94 -13.47 -24.61
N TYR A 228 -12.42 -14.02 -23.51
CA TYR A 228 -11.14 -13.58 -22.98
C TYR A 228 -10.04 -13.83 -24.01
N GLY A 229 -9.31 -12.78 -24.38
CA GLY A 229 -8.17 -12.84 -25.30
C GLY A 229 -6.83 -12.96 -24.58
N SER A 230 -6.66 -12.33 -23.42
CA SER A 230 -5.51 -12.57 -22.55
C SER A 230 -5.79 -12.00 -21.16
N PRO A 231 -6.23 -12.83 -20.20
CA PRO A 231 -6.40 -12.41 -18.82
C PRO A 231 -5.07 -11.95 -18.22
N GLY A 232 -5.10 -10.78 -17.59
CA GLY A 232 -3.98 -10.17 -16.91
C GLY A 232 -3.84 -10.62 -15.46
N LEU A 233 -3.07 -9.84 -14.71
CA LEU A 233 -2.78 -10.16 -13.31
C LEU A 233 -3.94 -9.76 -12.39
N PRO A 234 -4.36 -10.63 -11.47
CA PRO A 234 -5.47 -10.34 -10.57
C PRO A 234 -5.04 -9.50 -9.37
N THR A 235 -5.97 -8.75 -8.83
CA THR A 235 -5.99 -8.27 -7.44
C THR A 235 -7.10 -8.98 -6.67
N LEU A 236 -6.99 -9.01 -5.34
CA LEU A 236 -7.91 -9.69 -4.43
C LEU A 236 -8.11 -8.82 -3.20
N ASN A 237 -9.35 -8.63 -2.75
CA ASN A 237 -9.68 -7.96 -1.50
C ASN A 237 -10.11 -8.97 -0.41
N ALA A 238 -10.23 -8.55 0.84
CA ALA A 238 -10.67 -9.40 1.95
C ALA A 238 -12.15 -9.77 1.89
N ALA A 239 -12.95 -9.07 1.07
CA ALA A 239 -14.33 -9.42 0.74
C ALA A 239 -14.45 -10.56 -0.31
N SER A 240 -13.35 -11.28 -0.58
CA SER A 240 -13.28 -12.40 -1.54
C SER A 240 -13.70 -11.99 -2.95
N GLN A 241 -13.38 -10.78 -3.38
CA GLN A 241 -13.58 -10.29 -4.73
C GLN A 241 -12.25 -10.15 -5.45
N VAL A 242 -12.26 -10.46 -6.74
CA VAL A 242 -11.11 -10.30 -7.63
C VAL A 242 -11.35 -9.17 -8.60
N ALA A 243 -10.30 -8.47 -9.02
CA ALA A 243 -10.34 -7.57 -10.16
C ALA A 243 -9.15 -7.85 -11.10
N TYR A 244 -9.37 -7.72 -12.40
CA TYR A 244 -8.33 -7.97 -13.40
C TYR A 244 -8.64 -7.31 -14.74
N PHE A 245 -7.57 -6.98 -15.45
CA PHE A 245 -7.62 -6.57 -16.85
C PHE A 245 -7.68 -7.82 -17.74
N SER A 246 -8.31 -7.72 -18.91
CA SER A 246 -8.14 -8.70 -19.97
C SER A 246 -8.20 -8.05 -21.35
N PHE A 247 -7.33 -8.48 -22.25
CA PHE A 247 -7.62 -8.36 -23.67
C PHE A 247 -8.82 -9.25 -24.02
N LEU A 248 -9.56 -8.92 -25.07
CA LEU A 248 -10.72 -9.64 -25.57
C LEU A 248 -10.45 -10.18 -26.97
N SER A 249 -11.16 -11.22 -27.34
CA SER A 249 -11.11 -11.80 -28.69
C SER A 249 -12.50 -12.26 -29.15
N GLY A 250 -12.61 -12.65 -30.42
CA GLY A 250 -13.84 -13.21 -30.97
C GLY A 250 -14.69 -12.21 -31.74
N SER A 251 -15.99 -12.47 -31.80
CA SER A 251 -16.91 -11.78 -32.71
C SER A 251 -17.11 -10.31 -32.33
N GLY A 252 -16.97 -9.39 -33.29
CA GLY A 252 -17.17 -7.96 -33.08
C GLY A 252 -16.08 -7.27 -32.23
N VAL A 253 -15.00 -7.98 -31.89
CA VAL A 253 -13.84 -7.42 -31.21
C VAL A 253 -12.87 -6.83 -32.24
N THR A 254 -12.43 -5.60 -32.01
CA THR A 254 -11.45 -4.84 -32.81
C THR A 254 -10.44 -4.19 -31.88
N PHE A 255 -9.32 -3.68 -32.41
CA PHE A 255 -8.31 -2.94 -31.63
C PHE A 255 -8.83 -1.68 -30.90
N SER A 256 -10.07 -1.26 -31.16
CA SER A 256 -10.68 -0.12 -30.48
C SER A 256 -11.60 -0.53 -29.33
N ASN A 257 -11.83 -1.83 -29.12
CA ASN A 257 -12.76 -2.36 -28.11
C ASN A 257 -12.33 -3.71 -27.50
N ASP A 258 -11.06 -4.07 -27.65
CA ASP A 258 -10.46 -5.34 -27.25
C ASP A 258 -9.87 -5.32 -25.85
N GLU A 259 -10.13 -4.28 -25.05
CA GLU A 259 -9.71 -4.23 -23.65
C GLU A 259 -10.91 -4.13 -22.71
N ALA A 260 -10.85 -4.84 -21.59
CA ALA A 260 -11.86 -4.79 -20.55
C ALA A 260 -11.28 -4.98 -19.14
N ILE A 261 -11.97 -4.40 -18.17
CA ILE A 261 -11.76 -4.61 -16.74
C ILE A 261 -12.93 -5.42 -16.22
N PHE A 262 -12.62 -6.46 -15.44
CA PHE A 262 -13.60 -7.28 -14.74
C PHE A 262 -13.34 -7.23 -13.25
N ALA A 263 -14.40 -7.27 -12.45
CA ALA A 263 -14.29 -7.41 -11.00
C ALA A 263 -15.51 -8.11 -10.39
N GLY A 264 -15.38 -8.69 -9.20
CA GLY A 264 -16.47 -9.32 -8.47
C GLY A 264 -16.07 -10.63 -7.81
N ALA A 265 -17.05 -11.44 -7.40
CA ALA A 265 -16.76 -12.75 -6.81
C ALA A 265 -16.05 -13.66 -7.84
N PRO A 266 -15.08 -14.51 -7.43
CA PRO A 266 -14.35 -15.43 -8.30
C PRO A 266 -15.23 -16.29 -9.21
N SER A 267 -16.42 -16.68 -8.76
CA SER A 267 -17.37 -17.51 -9.50
C SER A 267 -18.25 -16.72 -10.48
N ALA A 268 -18.30 -15.39 -10.35
CA ALA A 268 -19.16 -14.52 -11.15
C ALA A 268 -18.56 -13.10 -11.28
N PRO A 269 -17.38 -12.94 -11.92
CA PRO A 269 -16.86 -11.62 -12.22
C PRO A 269 -17.78 -10.90 -13.22
N GLN A 270 -17.99 -9.61 -13.01
CA GLN A 270 -18.78 -8.74 -13.90
C GLN A 270 -17.88 -7.77 -14.66
N LEU A 271 -18.34 -7.33 -15.82
CA LEU A 271 -17.69 -6.27 -16.58
C LEU A 271 -17.80 -4.95 -15.82
N VAL A 272 -16.66 -4.30 -15.60
CA VAL A 272 -16.56 -2.96 -14.99
C VAL A 272 -16.47 -1.87 -16.06
N ALA A 273 -15.61 -2.08 -17.05
CA ALA A 273 -15.36 -1.13 -18.13
C ALA A 273 -14.85 -1.86 -19.37
N ARG A 274 -15.17 -1.33 -20.55
CA ARG A 274 -14.67 -1.84 -21.84
C ARG A 274 -14.24 -0.70 -22.74
N ALA A 275 -13.14 -0.90 -23.47
CA ALA A 275 -12.72 0.00 -24.53
C ALA A 275 -13.83 0.10 -25.59
N GLY A 276 -14.01 1.29 -26.15
CA GLY A 276 -15.08 1.61 -27.09
C GLY A 276 -16.39 2.03 -26.43
N ASP A 277 -16.63 1.72 -25.14
CA ASP A 277 -17.84 2.17 -24.45
C ASP A 277 -17.83 3.69 -24.17
N PRO A 278 -19.00 4.33 -24.01
CA PRO A 278 -19.07 5.73 -23.60
C PRO A 278 -18.33 5.97 -22.28
N ALA A 279 -17.49 7.01 -22.25
CA ALA A 279 -16.79 7.39 -21.04
C ALA A 279 -17.72 8.20 -20.12
N LEU A 280 -18.22 7.57 -19.05
CA LEU A 280 -19.13 8.24 -18.11
C LEU A 280 -18.46 9.46 -17.46
N GLY A 281 -19.24 10.49 -17.17
CA GLY A 281 -18.75 11.76 -16.61
C GLY A 281 -18.06 12.68 -17.62
N THR A 282 -18.06 12.34 -18.91
CA THR A 282 -17.46 13.17 -19.99
C THR A 282 -18.52 13.64 -21.00
N PRO A 283 -18.22 14.67 -21.84
CA PRO A 283 -19.12 15.11 -22.90
C PRO A 283 -19.54 13.99 -23.86
N ALA A 284 -20.72 14.12 -24.46
CA ALA A 284 -21.23 13.15 -25.41
C ALA A 284 -20.26 12.91 -26.59
N GLY A 285 -20.04 11.64 -26.94
CA GLY A 285 -19.16 11.23 -28.03
C GLY A 285 -17.72 10.89 -27.61
N VAL A 286 -17.37 11.09 -26.34
CA VAL A 286 -16.12 10.59 -25.75
C VAL A 286 -16.28 9.13 -25.32
N ARG A 287 -15.25 8.33 -25.56
CA ARG A 287 -15.23 6.87 -25.33
C ARG A 287 -13.97 6.47 -24.57
N LEU A 288 -14.06 5.38 -23.83
CA LEU A 288 -12.91 4.67 -23.28
C LEU A 288 -12.11 4.05 -24.44
N SER A 289 -10.79 4.03 -24.36
CA SER A 289 -9.94 3.50 -25.44
C SER A 289 -8.91 2.48 -24.98
N LEU A 290 -8.16 2.77 -23.92
CA LEU A 290 -7.13 1.88 -23.38
C LEU A 290 -7.20 1.95 -21.86
N PHE A 291 -6.79 0.90 -21.17
CA PHE A 291 -6.69 0.88 -19.71
C PHE A 291 -5.26 0.67 -19.26
N SER A 292 -4.94 1.20 -18.08
CA SER A 292 -3.77 0.74 -17.35
C SER A 292 -4.00 -0.70 -16.87
N PHE A 293 -2.94 -1.50 -16.82
CA PHE A 293 -3.00 -2.86 -16.27
C PHE A 293 -3.11 -2.91 -14.75
N SER A 294 -2.94 -1.76 -14.09
CA SER A 294 -3.07 -1.62 -12.64
C SER A 294 -4.50 -1.23 -12.27
N ILE A 295 -5.17 -2.10 -11.51
CA ILE A 295 -6.54 -1.93 -11.02
C ILE A 295 -6.49 -2.05 -9.50
N ALA A 296 -6.88 -1.01 -8.79
CA ALA A 296 -7.07 -1.09 -7.35
C ALA A 296 -8.46 -1.65 -7.04
N LEU A 297 -8.56 -2.47 -6.00
CA LEU A 297 -9.79 -3.04 -5.49
C LEU A 297 -9.69 -3.01 -3.96
N ASN A 298 -10.70 -2.45 -3.30
CA ASN A 298 -10.74 -2.31 -1.86
C ASN A 298 -11.82 -3.19 -1.22
N ASP A 299 -11.81 -3.35 0.09
CA ASP A 299 -12.72 -4.23 0.84
C ASP A 299 -14.18 -3.78 0.81
N ALA A 300 -14.43 -2.50 0.51
CA ALA A 300 -15.77 -1.97 0.28
C ALA A 300 -16.37 -2.35 -1.09
N GLY A 301 -15.65 -3.13 -1.91
CA GLY A 301 -16.08 -3.50 -3.26
C GLY A 301 -16.07 -2.33 -4.23
N GLN A 302 -15.12 -1.42 -4.04
CA GLN A 302 -14.84 -0.30 -4.93
C GLN A 302 -13.60 -0.61 -5.74
N VAL A 303 -13.60 -0.16 -6.99
CA VAL A 303 -12.47 -0.27 -7.91
C VAL A 303 -11.94 1.11 -8.24
N ALA A 304 -10.66 1.21 -8.53
CA ALA A 304 -10.06 2.39 -9.15
C ALA A 304 -9.16 1.98 -10.31
N TYR A 305 -9.28 2.69 -11.44
CA TYR A 305 -8.51 2.38 -12.65
C TYR A 305 -8.24 3.63 -13.48
N ALA A 306 -7.18 3.56 -14.28
CA ALA A 306 -6.84 4.58 -15.26
C ALA A 306 -7.26 4.17 -16.67
N ALA A 307 -7.76 5.14 -17.43
CA ALA A 307 -8.17 4.95 -18.81
C ALA A 307 -7.64 6.08 -19.72
N SER A 308 -7.28 5.72 -20.95
CA SER A 308 -7.18 6.67 -22.05
C SER A 308 -8.54 6.83 -22.71
N LEU A 309 -8.84 8.03 -23.17
CA LEU A 309 -10.07 8.44 -23.81
C LEU A 309 -9.84 8.69 -25.30
N THR A 310 -10.90 8.56 -26.10
CA THR A 310 -10.94 8.88 -27.53
C THR A 310 -12.28 9.50 -27.90
N GLY A 311 -12.43 9.97 -29.14
CA GLY A 311 -13.68 10.51 -29.66
C GLY A 311 -13.69 12.03 -29.80
N ILE A 312 -14.88 12.62 -29.82
CA ILE A 312 -15.07 14.04 -30.17
C ILE A 312 -14.44 14.93 -29.11
N GLY A 313 -13.57 15.86 -29.55
CA GLY A 313 -12.92 16.84 -28.66
C GLY A 313 -11.85 16.25 -27.75
N VAL A 314 -11.41 15.01 -27.99
CA VAL A 314 -10.32 14.38 -27.26
C VAL A 314 -9.01 14.54 -28.03
N ASP A 315 -7.97 15.03 -27.36
CA ASP A 315 -6.60 15.09 -27.86
C ASP A 315 -5.61 14.71 -26.75
N THR A 316 -4.31 14.81 -27.03
CA THR A 316 -3.25 14.39 -26.09
C THR A 316 -3.21 15.20 -24.78
N SER A 317 -3.87 16.36 -24.71
CA SER A 317 -3.93 17.17 -23.50
C SER A 317 -5.06 16.76 -22.54
N ASN A 318 -6.05 15.99 -23.01
CA ASN A 318 -7.25 15.67 -22.24
C ASN A 318 -7.70 14.20 -22.33
N SER A 319 -6.82 13.33 -22.82
CA SER A 319 -7.11 11.92 -23.07
C SER A 319 -6.90 11.02 -21.85
N ASN A 320 -6.25 11.45 -20.77
CA ASN A 320 -6.07 10.62 -19.57
C ASN A 320 -7.20 10.85 -18.56
N ALA A 321 -7.73 9.77 -18.00
CA ALA A 321 -8.79 9.82 -16.99
C ALA A 321 -8.58 8.77 -15.90
N PHE A 322 -9.00 9.13 -14.68
CA PHE A 322 -9.11 8.21 -13.56
C PHE A 322 -10.57 8.00 -13.20
N TYR A 323 -10.92 6.73 -12.96
CA TYR A 323 -12.24 6.32 -12.51
C TYR A 323 -12.11 5.61 -11.17
N ALA A 324 -13.03 5.87 -10.24
CA ALA A 324 -13.14 5.15 -8.99
C ALA A 324 -14.58 5.05 -8.50
N GLY A 325 -14.89 4.02 -7.71
CA GLY A 325 -16.21 3.84 -7.10
C GLY A 325 -16.64 2.37 -7.03
N PRO A 326 -17.90 2.08 -6.64
CA PRO A 326 -18.41 0.71 -6.57
C PRO A 326 -18.20 -0.04 -7.89
N ILE A 327 -17.88 -1.33 -7.84
CA ILE A 327 -17.65 -2.19 -9.03
C ILE A 327 -18.73 -2.00 -10.12
N ALA A 328 -19.99 -1.85 -9.73
CA ALA A 328 -21.12 -1.74 -10.64
C ALA A 328 -21.25 -0.35 -11.32
N SER A 329 -20.65 0.71 -10.75
CA SER A 329 -20.80 2.07 -11.28
C SER A 329 -19.63 3.00 -10.89
N PRO A 330 -18.40 2.76 -11.35
CA PRO A 330 -17.28 3.67 -11.16
C PRO A 330 -17.57 5.05 -11.78
N GLN A 331 -17.08 6.11 -11.15
CA GLN A 331 -17.26 7.50 -11.56
C GLN A 331 -15.93 8.12 -11.97
N LEU A 332 -15.97 9.11 -12.87
CA LEU A 332 -14.79 9.90 -13.23
C LEU A 332 -14.35 10.76 -12.04
N ILE A 333 -13.09 10.63 -11.62
CA ILE A 333 -12.53 11.38 -10.48
C ILE A 333 -11.53 12.47 -10.91
N ALA A 334 -10.84 12.28 -12.03
CA ALA A 334 -9.91 13.25 -12.60
C ALA A 334 -9.76 13.02 -14.10
N ARG A 335 -9.54 14.10 -14.85
CA ARG A 335 -9.29 14.06 -16.30
C ARG A 335 -8.27 15.12 -16.70
N GLY A 336 -7.37 14.78 -17.62
CA GLY A 336 -6.51 15.75 -18.29
C GLY A 336 -7.31 16.89 -18.92
N GLY A 337 -6.76 18.10 -18.91
CA GLY A 337 -7.39 19.32 -19.39
C GLY A 337 -8.39 19.96 -18.42
N GLU A 338 -8.89 19.23 -17.43
CA GLU A 338 -9.78 19.79 -16.41
C GLU A 338 -9.01 20.56 -15.34
N PRO A 339 -9.64 21.54 -14.66
CA PRO A 339 -9.03 22.29 -13.57
C PRO A 339 -8.47 21.36 -12.48
N ALA A 340 -7.27 21.65 -12.00
CA ALA A 340 -6.66 20.95 -10.89
C ALA A 340 -7.04 21.63 -9.56
N PRO A 341 -7.87 21.03 -8.69
CA PRO A 341 -8.32 21.65 -7.45
C PRO A 341 -7.16 22.06 -6.55
N GLY A 342 -7.24 23.25 -5.94
CA GLY A 342 -6.17 23.76 -5.06
C GLY A 342 -4.89 24.20 -5.76
N ALA A 343 -4.69 23.95 -7.06
CA ALA A 343 -3.45 24.30 -7.77
C ALA A 343 -3.38 25.77 -8.25
N GLY A 344 -4.45 26.54 -8.05
CA GLY A 344 -4.57 27.94 -8.45
C GLY A 344 -5.45 28.15 -9.68
N ALA A 345 -5.93 29.38 -9.87
CA ALA A 345 -6.81 29.71 -10.99
C ALA A 345 -6.08 29.57 -12.33
N GLY A 346 -6.72 28.89 -13.30
CA GLY A 346 -6.16 28.67 -14.63
C GLY A 346 -5.10 27.56 -14.71
N VAL A 347 -4.95 26.76 -13.65
CA VAL A 347 -4.12 25.55 -13.62
C VAL A 347 -4.99 24.32 -13.86
N ALA A 348 -4.53 23.43 -14.72
CA ALA A 348 -5.22 22.22 -15.13
C ALA A 348 -4.31 21.00 -15.04
N TYR A 349 -4.91 19.82 -15.06
CA TYR A 349 -4.18 18.56 -15.22
C TYR A 349 -3.61 18.45 -16.64
N ALA A 350 -2.30 18.28 -16.77
CA ALA A 350 -1.65 17.94 -18.03
C ALA A 350 -1.61 16.43 -18.23
N MET A 351 -1.25 15.71 -17.16
CA MET A 351 -1.11 14.26 -17.16
C MET A 351 -1.38 13.72 -15.76
N LEU A 352 -2.01 12.56 -15.69
CA LEU A 352 -2.35 11.87 -14.45
C LEU A 352 -1.47 10.61 -14.32
N HIS A 353 -0.94 10.36 -13.13
CA HIS A 353 -0.01 9.27 -12.83
C HIS A 353 -0.43 8.56 -11.54
N ASP A 354 -0.20 7.26 -11.47
CA ASP A 354 -0.26 6.42 -10.25
C ASP A 354 -1.50 6.66 -9.38
N LEU A 355 -2.55 5.88 -9.56
CA LEU A 355 -3.79 5.97 -8.76
C LEU A 355 -3.79 4.89 -7.67
N LEU A 356 -3.95 5.33 -6.42
CA LEU A 356 -4.18 4.48 -5.25
C LEU A 356 -5.61 4.65 -4.71
N LEU A 357 -6.12 3.60 -4.07
CA LEU A 357 -7.42 3.51 -3.41
C LEU A 357 -7.20 2.81 -2.07
N ASN A 358 -7.78 3.35 -0.99
CA ASN A 358 -7.80 2.70 0.33
C ASN A 358 -9.20 2.12 0.65
N ASP A 359 -9.36 1.40 1.76
CA ASP A 359 -10.58 0.66 2.11
C ASP A 359 -11.73 1.57 2.59
N VAL A 360 -11.44 2.81 2.99
CA VAL A 360 -12.46 3.82 3.29
C VAL A 360 -12.97 4.61 2.07
N GLY A 361 -12.46 4.31 0.86
CA GLY A 361 -12.87 4.98 -0.38
C GLY A 361 -12.20 6.35 -0.63
N GLY A 362 -11.09 6.59 0.04
CA GLY A 362 -10.13 7.62 -0.28
C GLY A 362 -9.24 7.23 -1.45
N VAL A 363 -8.84 8.22 -2.24
CA VAL A 363 -7.90 8.06 -3.35
C VAL A 363 -6.69 8.94 -3.13
N SER A 364 -5.57 8.54 -3.72
CA SER A 364 -4.41 9.41 -3.85
C SER A 364 -3.78 9.19 -5.23
N TYR A 365 -3.31 10.28 -5.85
CA TYR A 365 -2.69 10.21 -7.17
C TYR A 365 -1.72 11.35 -7.42
N SER A 366 -0.79 11.13 -8.35
CA SER A 366 0.15 12.16 -8.81
C SER A 366 -0.33 12.80 -10.11
N ALA A 367 0.03 14.06 -10.34
CA ALA A 367 -0.26 14.73 -11.59
C ALA A 367 0.88 15.64 -12.05
N THR A 368 1.00 15.77 -13.37
CA THR A 368 1.68 16.89 -14.01
C THR A 368 0.66 17.99 -14.26
N LEU A 369 0.97 19.21 -13.86
CA LEU A 369 0.14 20.40 -14.02
C LEU A 369 0.53 21.18 -15.29
N THR A 370 -0.42 21.95 -15.83
CA THR A 370 -0.20 22.93 -16.91
C THR A 370 -1.06 24.16 -16.67
N GLY A 371 -0.79 25.24 -17.41
CA GLY A 371 -1.55 26.49 -17.32
C GLY A 371 -0.71 27.68 -16.83
N ALA A 372 -1.39 28.72 -16.37
CA ALA A 372 -0.75 29.98 -16.00
C ALA A 372 0.22 29.80 -14.82
N GLY A 373 1.47 30.27 -14.97
CA GLY A 373 2.48 30.21 -13.92
C GLY A 373 3.09 28.82 -13.68
N ILE A 374 2.71 27.81 -14.46
CA ILE A 374 3.31 26.48 -14.39
C ILE A 374 4.64 26.45 -15.13
N THR A 375 5.68 25.97 -14.46
CA THR A 375 7.02 25.74 -15.00
C THR A 375 7.46 24.31 -14.67
N SER A 376 8.56 23.84 -15.26
CA SER A 376 9.10 22.51 -14.93
C SER A 376 9.50 22.36 -13.46
N ALA A 377 9.74 23.46 -12.75
CA ALA A 377 10.10 23.44 -11.33
C ALA A 377 8.88 23.29 -10.40
N ASN A 378 7.66 23.62 -10.85
CA ASN A 378 6.46 23.65 -10.01
C ASN A 378 5.27 22.85 -10.58
N SER A 379 5.53 21.98 -11.56
CA SER A 379 4.50 21.25 -12.31
C SER A 379 4.11 19.89 -11.72
N ARG A 380 4.77 19.38 -10.68
CA ARG A 380 4.44 18.08 -10.08
C ARG A 380 3.59 18.27 -8.84
N ALA A 381 2.59 17.43 -8.67
CA ALA A 381 1.67 17.50 -7.54
C ALA A 381 1.17 16.12 -7.12
N ILE A 382 0.85 15.97 -5.83
CA ILE A 382 0.13 14.83 -5.27
C ILE A 382 -1.22 15.33 -4.75
N PHE A 383 -2.26 14.60 -5.09
CA PHE A 383 -3.64 14.82 -4.67
C PHE A 383 -4.10 13.66 -3.81
N ALA A 384 -4.81 13.92 -2.72
CA ALA A 384 -5.41 12.89 -1.88
C ALA A 384 -6.73 13.36 -1.24
N GLY A 385 -7.60 12.43 -0.89
CA GLY A 385 -8.86 12.72 -0.22
C GLY A 385 -9.96 11.73 -0.59
N ALA A 386 -11.21 12.06 -0.29
CA ALA A 386 -12.35 11.26 -0.74
C ALA A 386 -12.38 11.21 -2.28
N MET A 387 -12.79 10.07 -2.87
CA MET A 387 -12.80 9.88 -4.33
C MET A 387 -13.57 10.95 -5.12
N ASN A 388 -14.57 11.59 -4.51
CA ASN A 388 -15.37 12.65 -5.12
C ASN A 388 -14.84 14.06 -4.88
N ASP A 389 -13.82 14.24 -4.04
CA ASP A 389 -13.25 15.53 -3.68
C ASP A 389 -11.74 15.44 -3.32
N PRO A 390 -10.88 14.93 -4.21
CA PRO A 390 -9.44 14.87 -3.96
C PRO A 390 -8.84 16.28 -3.89
N GLN A 391 -8.00 16.53 -2.88
CA GLN A 391 -7.36 17.82 -2.62
C GLN A 391 -5.86 17.76 -2.95
N LEU A 392 -5.29 18.88 -3.38
CA LEU A 392 -3.83 19.04 -3.49
C LEU A 392 -3.19 18.96 -2.09
N ILE A 393 -2.26 18.02 -1.88
CA ILE A 393 -1.56 17.83 -0.60
C ILE A 393 -0.09 18.25 -0.63
N VAL A 394 0.57 18.10 -1.79
CA VAL A 394 1.99 18.44 -1.98
C VAL A 394 2.20 18.90 -3.41
N ARG A 395 3.01 19.94 -3.61
CA ARG A 395 3.44 20.40 -4.93
C ARG A 395 4.95 20.63 -4.98
N SER A 396 5.56 20.37 -6.14
CA SER A 396 6.92 20.83 -6.41
C SER A 396 7.01 22.35 -6.29
N ASP A 397 8.14 22.85 -5.82
CA ASP A 397 8.44 24.22 -5.40
C ASP A 397 7.83 24.65 -4.05
N ASP A 398 7.01 23.80 -3.40
CA ASP A 398 6.64 24.02 -2.00
C ASP A 398 7.84 23.72 -1.08
N ALA A 399 7.92 24.43 0.04
CA ALA A 399 8.95 24.20 1.05
C ALA A 399 8.90 22.77 1.60
N ALA A 400 10.05 22.10 1.66
CA ALA A 400 10.14 20.74 2.20
C ALA A 400 10.25 20.79 3.74
N PRO A 401 9.24 20.30 4.49
CA PRO A 401 9.27 20.33 5.95
C PRO A 401 10.46 19.54 6.52
N GLY A 402 10.95 19.93 7.70
CA GLY A 402 12.09 19.27 8.34
C GLY A 402 13.44 19.53 7.66
N THR A 403 13.50 20.41 6.66
CA THR A 403 14.74 20.79 5.98
C THR A 403 15.12 22.25 6.25
N ALA A 404 16.32 22.67 5.82
CA ALA A 404 16.76 24.06 5.96
C ALA A 404 15.88 25.01 5.13
N ALA A 405 15.73 26.25 5.59
CA ALA A 405 14.94 27.26 4.90
C ALA A 405 15.41 27.45 3.45
N GLY A 406 14.46 27.44 2.50
CA GLY A 406 14.74 27.56 1.06
C GLY A 406 15.03 26.24 0.35
N VAL A 407 14.92 25.10 1.04
CA VAL A 407 14.88 23.77 0.41
C VAL A 407 13.43 23.42 0.09
N ASN A 408 13.18 23.10 -1.19
CA ASN A 408 11.85 22.85 -1.74
C ASN A 408 11.76 21.45 -2.33
N PHE A 409 10.54 20.93 -2.46
CA PHE A 409 10.26 19.74 -3.25
C PHE A 409 10.53 20.00 -4.73
N LEU A 410 11.12 19.04 -5.44
CA LEU A 410 11.33 19.12 -6.88
C LEU A 410 10.48 18.09 -7.64
N ASN A 411 10.49 16.84 -7.17
CA ASN A 411 9.83 15.73 -7.85
C ASN A 411 9.10 14.83 -6.83
N PRO A 412 7.99 15.30 -6.22
CA PRO A 412 7.21 14.48 -5.31
C PRO A 412 6.58 13.30 -6.04
N LEU A 413 6.83 12.09 -5.51
CA LEU A 413 6.35 10.81 -6.02
C LEU A 413 5.69 10.04 -4.88
N MET A 414 4.38 9.88 -4.97
CA MET A 414 3.58 9.09 -4.04
C MET A 414 4.06 7.63 -3.98
N ARG A 415 3.96 7.01 -2.80
CA ARG A 415 4.32 5.60 -2.57
C ARG A 415 3.20 4.79 -1.93
N PHE A 416 2.58 5.31 -0.88
CA PHE A 416 1.54 4.60 -0.13
C PHE A 416 0.41 5.54 0.28
N LEU A 417 -0.77 4.95 0.46
CA LEU A 417 -1.97 5.54 1.05
C LEU A 417 -2.52 4.53 2.05
N ASN A 418 -2.85 4.97 3.27
CA ASN A 418 -3.54 4.13 4.25
C ASN A 418 -4.98 4.61 4.48
N ASP A 419 -5.77 3.89 5.28
CA ASP A 419 -7.17 4.19 5.57
C ASP A 419 -7.40 5.47 6.36
N GLN A 420 -6.37 6.00 7.02
CA GLN A 420 -6.43 7.31 7.67
C GLN A 420 -6.28 8.47 6.67
N GLY A 421 -6.09 8.18 5.38
CA GLY A 421 -5.81 9.18 4.36
C GLY A 421 -4.39 9.75 4.44
N GLN A 422 -3.50 9.09 5.21
CA GLN A 422 -2.10 9.47 5.25
C GLN A 422 -1.42 9.00 3.98
N VAL A 423 -0.50 9.81 3.45
CA VAL A 423 0.22 9.54 2.21
C VAL A 423 1.72 9.54 2.47
N VAL A 424 2.39 8.43 2.17
CA VAL A 424 3.86 8.38 2.17
C VAL A 424 4.35 8.66 0.77
N PHE A 425 5.34 9.54 0.64
CA PHE A 425 5.91 9.92 -0.64
C PHE A 425 7.41 10.18 -0.55
N THR A 426 8.10 10.03 -1.67
CA THR A 426 9.50 10.45 -1.81
C THR A 426 9.56 11.74 -2.61
N SER A 427 10.56 12.58 -2.39
CA SER A 427 10.79 13.73 -3.25
C SER A 427 12.28 13.97 -3.44
N GLU A 428 12.66 14.28 -4.68
CA GLU A 428 13.90 15.03 -4.94
C GLU A 428 13.74 16.44 -4.36
N LEU A 429 14.83 17.03 -3.91
CA LEU A 429 14.90 18.31 -3.23
C LEU A 429 15.76 19.26 -4.06
N THR A 430 15.46 20.56 -3.97
CA THR A 430 16.23 21.63 -4.59
C THR A 430 16.38 22.78 -3.60
N GLY A 431 17.36 23.66 -3.84
CA GLY A 431 17.60 24.83 -3.00
C GLY A 431 19.03 24.92 -2.48
N ALA A 432 19.28 25.90 -1.61
CA ALA A 432 20.60 26.15 -1.06
C ALA A 432 21.07 24.98 -0.17
N GLY A 433 22.30 24.50 -0.37
CA GLY A 433 22.88 23.41 0.40
C GLY A 433 22.40 22.01 0.01
N VAL A 434 21.59 21.89 -1.05
CA VAL A 434 21.24 20.61 -1.66
C VAL A 434 22.32 20.18 -2.65
N SER A 435 22.71 18.92 -2.60
CA SER A 435 23.71 18.25 -3.44
C SER A 435 23.29 16.80 -3.67
N PRO A 436 23.91 16.06 -4.60
CA PRO A 436 23.58 14.64 -4.80
C PRO A 436 23.69 13.76 -3.55
N ALA A 437 24.45 14.18 -2.52
CA ALA A 437 24.55 13.43 -1.27
C ALA A 437 23.36 13.63 -0.32
N ASN A 438 22.42 14.54 -0.62
CA ASN A 438 21.31 14.90 0.27
C ASN A 438 20.07 15.43 -0.46
N ASP A 439 19.92 15.14 -1.75
CA ASP A 439 18.85 15.67 -2.60
C ASP A 439 17.59 14.80 -2.61
N ARG A 440 17.52 13.74 -1.80
CA ARG A 440 16.32 12.92 -1.68
C ARG A 440 15.84 12.80 -0.24
N GLY A 441 14.52 12.89 -0.08
CA GLY A 441 13.84 12.65 1.20
C GLY A 441 12.64 11.73 1.07
N LEU A 442 12.33 11.07 2.17
CA LEU A 442 11.11 10.32 2.43
C LEU A 442 10.25 11.13 3.40
N PHE A 443 9.02 11.35 3.01
CA PHE A 443 8.07 12.22 3.69
C PHE A 443 6.75 11.47 3.88
N PHE A 444 5.98 11.93 4.85
CA PHE A 444 4.57 11.56 4.96
C PHE A 444 3.72 12.82 5.04
N PHE A 445 2.48 12.70 4.60
CA PHE A 445 1.42 13.68 4.77
C PHE A 445 0.34 13.06 5.64
N ASP A 446 -0.11 13.80 6.65
CA ASP A 446 -1.27 13.47 7.45
C ASP A 446 -2.35 14.56 7.26
N PRO A 447 -3.63 14.21 7.04
CA PRO A 447 -4.69 15.20 6.83
C PRO A 447 -4.86 16.21 7.97
N ALA A 448 -4.48 15.86 9.20
CA ALA A 448 -4.55 16.74 10.37
C ALA A 448 -3.23 17.50 10.64
N LEU A 449 -2.08 16.93 10.29
CA LEU A 449 -0.75 17.51 10.62
C LEU A 449 -0.01 18.14 9.43
N GLY A 450 -0.42 17.85 8.20
CA GLY A 450 0.31 18.22 7.00
C GLY A 450 1.52 17.32 6.73
N ALA A 451 2.47 17.81 5.94
CA ALA A 451 3.65 17.06 5.55
C ALA A 451 4.79 17.13 6.58
N ALA A 452 5.50 16.03 6.76
CA ALA A 452 6.68 15.94 7.62
C ALA A 452 7.74 14.98 7.06
N LEU A 453 9.01 15.23 7.42
CA LEU A 453 10.17 14.46 6.98
C LEU A 453 10.34 13.21 7.85
N ILE A 454 10.47 12.05 7.21
CA ILE A 454 10.79 10.76 7.86
C ILE A 454 12.29 10.50 7.81
N ALA A 455 12.92 10.66 6.65
CA ALA A 455 14.35 10.42 6.48
C ALA A 455 14.87 11.19 5.26
N ARG A 456 16.12 11.63 5.30
CA ARG A 456 16.78 12.31 4.19
C ARG A 456 18.18 11.78 4.00
N GLU A 457 18.60 11.69 2.75
CA GLU A 457 20.00 11.36 2.43
C GLU A 457 20.95 12.40 3.01
N GLY A 458 22.12 11.96 3.46
CA GLY A 458 23.11 12.80 4.13
C GLY A 458 22.84 13.07 5.61
N ASP A 459 21.64 12.77 6.13
CA ASP A 459 21.33 12.92 7.56
C ASP A 459 21.85 11.74 8.37
N LEU A 460 22.15 12.00 9.65
CA LEU A 460 22.44 10.95 10.64
C LEU A 460 21.14 10.27 11.07
N PHE A 461 21.16 8.94 11.16
CA PHE A 461 20.05 8.11 11.61
C PHE A 461 20.54 7.15 12.70
N ASP A 462 19.82 7.06 13.81
CA ASP A 462 20.11 6.11 14.89
C ASP A 462 19.61 4.71 14.51
N VAL A 463 20.54 3.80 14.23
CA VAL A 463 20.21 2.40 13.90
C VAL A 463 19.96 1.55 15.16
N GLY A 464 19.93 2.17 16.34
CA GLY A 464 19.62 1.55 17.62
C GLY A 464 20.75 1.72 18.63
N GLY A 465 20.40 2.01 19.88
CA GLY A 465 21.37 2.13 20.97
C GLY A 465 22.29 3.35 20.88
N GLY A 466 21.92 4.37 20.09
CA GLY A 466 22.73 5.56 19.84
C GLY A 466 23.79 5.38 18.75
N ASP A 467 23.72 4.32 17.96
CA ASP A 467 24.60 4.09 16.81
C ASP A 467 24.14 4.95 15.63
N LEU A 468 24.73 6.14 15.49
CA LEU A 468 24.38 7.09 14.43
C LEU A 468 25.16 6.79 13.13
N ARG A 469 24.43 6.63 12.02
CA ARG A 469 24.99 6.40 10.70
C ARG A 469 24.43 7.38 9.67
N THR A 470 25.27 7.81 8.74
CA THR A 470 24.86 8.73 7.66
C THR A 470 24.14 7.97 6.56
N ILE A 471 22.91 8.37 6.24
CA ILE A 471 22.14 7.82 5.12
C ILE A 471 22.88 8.14 3.82
N ALA A 472 23.15 7.11 3.02
CA ALA A 472 23.87 7.27 1.75
C ALA A 472 23.00 7.89 0.65
N ASP A 473 23.65 8.41 -0.38
CA ASP A 473 23.04 8.70 -1.69
C ASP A 473 22.38 7.42 -2.26
N ASP A 474 21.18 7.56 -2.81
CA ASP A 474 20.24 6.48 -3.16
C ASP A 474 20.00 5.49 -2.00
N GLY A 475 20.11 5.98 -0.77
CA GLY A 475 20.08 5.18 0.44
C GLY A 475 18.67 4.85 0.92
N ILE A 476 17.65 5.59 0.48
CA ILE A 476 16.28 5.45 0.96
C ILE A 476 15.45 4.56 0.02
N SER A 477 14.88 3.48 0.57
CA SER A 477 14.12 2.49 -0.19
C SER A 477 12.80 2.16 0.52
N VAL A 478 11.68 2.63 -0.04
CA VAL A 478 10.32 2.31 0.39
C VAL A 478 9.67 1.39 -0.64
N ALA A 479 9.80 0.09 -0.39
CA ALA A 479 9.45 -1.05 -1.25
C ALA A 479 10.03 -1.01 -2.69
N PHE A 480 10.81 -2.04 -3.01
CA PHE A 480 11.03 -2.50 -4.39
C PHE A 480 10.28 -3.82 -4.55
N GLY A 481 9.29 -3.79 -5.43
CA GLY A 481 8.38 -4.86 -5.76
C GLY A 481 7.44 -4.32 -6.84
N ASP A 482 6.86 -5.22 -7.61
CA ASP A 482 5.81 -4.90 -8.56
C ASP A 482 4.80 -3.92 -7.94
N ILE A 483 4.52 -2.80 -8.62
CA ILE A 483 3.67 -1.68 -8.17
C ILE A 483 2.27 -2.10 -7.69
N ARG A 484 1.90 -3.37 -7.90
CA ARG A 484 0.71 -4.04 -7.40
C ARG A 484 0.76 -4.46 -5.92
N PHE A 485 1.92 -4.41 -5.26
CA PHE A 485 2.07 -4.75 -3.84
C PHE A 485 2.59 -3.56 -3.02
N PRO A 486 1.91 -2.40 -2.99
CA PRO A 486 2.33 -1.30 -2.15
C PRO A 486 1.99 -1.63 -0.70
N SER A 487 2.90 -2.30 -0.02
CA SER A 487 2.63 -2.73 1.35
C SER A 487 3.93 -2.59 2.13
N GLY A 488 4.04 -1.41 2.70
CA GLY A 488 5.05 -1.03 3.66
C GLY A 488 4.47 0.03 4.59
N PHE A 489 3.17 0.28 4.54
CA PHE A 489 2.50 1.30 5.32
C PHE A 489 1.17 0.78 5.81
N SER A 490 0.97 0.77 7.12
CA SER A 490 -0.24 0.29 7.75
C SER A 490 -1.21 1.42 8.11
N ASP A 491 -2.47 1.07 8.33
CA ASP A 491 -3.55 1.94 8.78
C ASP A 491 -3.35 2.46 10.21
N ASN A 492 -2.49 1.78 10.97
CA ASN A 492 -2.04 2.22 12.29
C ASN A 492 -0.83 3.17 12.23
N GLY A 493 -0.47 3.65 11.02
CA GLY A 493 0.61 4.60 10.82
C GLY A 493 2.01 3.98 10.93
N LEU A 494 2.17 2.67 10.76
CA LEU A 494 3.49 2.04 10.78
C LEU A 494 4.05 1.95 9.35
N LEU A 495 5.25 2.48 9.12
CA LEU A 495 5.93 2.45 7.84
C LEU A 495 7.20 1.60 7.92
N ALA A 496 7.28 0.53 7.14
CA ALA A 496 8.48 -0.26 6.92
C ALA A 496 9.29 0.27 5.73
N PHE A 497 10.57 0.51 5.95
CA PHE A 497 11.47 1.04 4.92
C PHE A 497 12.90 0.52 5.12
N LYS A 498 13.69 0.56 4.05
CA LYS A 498 15.12 0.23 4.07
C LYS A 498 15.94 1.51 3.98
N LEU A 499 17.01 1.57 4.78
CA LEU A 499 18.10 2.52 4.61
C LEU A 499 19.40 1.80 4.26
N LYS A 500 20.21 2.44 3.42
CA LYS A 500 21.63 2.14 3.20
C LYS A 500 22.46 3.32 3.69
N PHE A 501 23.62 3.02 4.27
CA PHE A 501 24.50 3.99 4.91
C PHE A 501 25.85 4.12 4.20
N THR A 502 26.54 5.24 4.44
CA THR A 502 27.83 5.55 3.79
C THR A 502 28.98 4.62 4.20
N ASP A 503 28.83 3.89 5.32
CA ASP A 503 29.77 2.87 5.79
C ASP A 503 29.58 1.50 5.09
N GLY A 504 28.59 1.41 4.19
CA GLY A 504 28.24 0.19 3.46
C GLY A 504 27.19 -0.68 4.15
N ALA A 505 26.76 -0.34 5.37
CA ALA A 505 25.70 -1.06 6.05
C ALA A 505 24.32 -0.76 5.47
N SER A 506 23.36 -1.64 5.74
CA SER A 506 21.95 -1.43 5.45
C SER A 506 21.08 -2.01 6.55
N GLY A 507 19.83 -1.55 6.64
CA GLY A 507 18.88 -2.06 7.62
C GLY A 507 17.43 -1.88 7.17
N VAL A 508 16.54 -2.63 7.82
CA VAL A 508 15.09 -2.47 7.74
C VAL A 508 14.62 -1.79 9.02
N PHE A 509 13.82 -0.75 8.89
CA PHE A 509 13.36 0.10 9.96
C PHE A 509 11.85 0.27 9.90
N ILE A 510 11.23 0.45 11.06
CA ILE A 510 9.82 0.84 11.18
C ILE A 510 9.75 2.27 11.70
N ALA A 511 9.05 3.15 11.00
CA ALA A 511 8.65 4.46 11.50
C ALA A 511 7.20 4.38 12.00
N THR A 512 6.94 4.90 13.19
CA THR A 512 5.58 5.05 13.73
C THR A 512 5.13 6.50 13.51
N LEU A 513 4.10 6.68 12.69
CA LEU A 513 3.57 7.96 12.21
C LEU A 513 2.21 8.23 12.87
N VAL A 514 2.21 8.35 14.20
CA VAL A 514 0.98 8.62 14.95
C VAL A 514 0.78 10.12 15.07
N PRO A 515 -0.39 10.65 14.71
CA PRO A 515 -0.79 11.96 15.22
C PRO A 515 -0.80 11.89 16.74
N GLU A 516 -0.22 12.87 17.44
CA GLU A 516 -0.35 12.89 18.91
C GLU A 516 -1.84 12.72 19.25
N PRO A 517 -2.23 11.85 20.20
CA PRO A 517 -3.59 11.85 20.70
C PRO A 517 -3.81 13.26 21.23
N GLY A 518 -4.54 14.05 20.44
CA GLY A 518 -4.60 15.50 20.61
C GLY A 518 -4.83 15.80 22.08
N SER A 519 -4.10 16.77 22.60
CA SER A 519 -4.14 17.22 23.99
C SER A 519 -5.57 17.47 24.53
N LEU A 520 -6.58 17.50 23.65
CA LEU A 520 -8.01 17.33 23.95
C LEU A 520 -8.38 16.08 24.76
N ALA A 521 -7.76 14.91 24.58
CA ALA A 521 -8.04 13.73 25.40
C ALA A 521 -7.54 13.89 26.84
N LEU A 522 -6.38 14.53 27.03
CA LEU A 522 -5.81 14.88 28.34
C LEU A 522 -6.56 16.04 29.01
N VAL A 523 -7.03 17.03 28.23
CA VAL A 523 -7.88 18.12 28.73
C VAL A 523 -9.28 17.61 29.08
N ALA A 524 -9.86 16.68 28.31
CA ALA A 524 -11.14 16.04 28.62
C ALA A 524 -11.05 15.18 29.88
N LEU A 525 -9.96 14.42 30.07
CA LEU A 525 -9.70 13.71 31.33
C LEU A 525 -9.49 14.70 32.50
N GLY A 526 -8.72 15.78 32.28
CA GLY A 526 -8.49 16.82 33.29
C GLY A 526 -9.76 17.54 33.72
N LEU A 527 -10.67 17.83 32.78
CA LEU A 527 -11.99 18.44 33.03
C LEU A 527 -12.96 17.45 33.70
N ALA A 528 -12.91 16.16 33.36
CA ALA A 528 -13.70 15.14 34.03
C ALA A 528 -13.25 14.94 35.50
N ILE A 529 -11.94 14.92 35.76
CA ILE A 529 -11.39 14.77 37.12
C ILE A 529 -11.70 16.01 37.98
N SER A 530 -11.57 17.22 37.42
CA SER A 530 -11.90 18.46 38.13
C SER A 530 -13.41 18.65 38.34
N GLY A 531 -14.26 18.20 37.40
CA GLY A 531 -15.72 18.17 37.55
C GLY A 531 -16.19 17.24 38.67
N VAL A 532 -15.57 16.06 38.80
CA VAL A 532 -15.85 15.11 39.90
C VAL A 532 -15.39 15.65 41.26
N ALA A 533 -14.24 16.33 41.31
CA ALA A 533 -13.75 16.97 42.53
C ALA A 533 -14.67 18.13 42.99
N TRP A 534 -15.19 18.92 42.04
CA TRP A 534 -16.13 20.00 42.34
C TRP A 534 -17.49 19.49 42.83
N ALA A 535 -18.01 18.42 42.23
CA ALA A 535 -19.26 17.77 42.67
C ALA A 535 -19.15 17.19 44.09
N ARG A 536 -18.01 16.59 44.46
CA ARG A 536 -17.76 16.08 45.82
C ARG A 536 -17.63 17.20 46.86
N CYS A 537 -17.00 18.33 46.52
CA CYS A 537 -16.97 19.50 47.41
C CYS A 537 -18.35 20.14 47.61
N ARG A 538 -19.22 20.12 46.58
CA ARG A 538 -20.58 20.67 46.67
C ARG A 538 -21.46 19.84 47.61
N ASN A 539 -21.45 18.51 47.48
CA ASN A 539 -22.24 17.61 48.34
C ASN A 539 -21.80 17.65 49.81
N SER A 540 -20.52 17.88 50.08
CA SER A 540 -20.01 18.02 51.45
C SER A 540 -20.52 19.28 52.16
N LYS A 541 -20.88 20.35 51.42
CA LYS A 541 -21.48 21.57 52.00
C LYS A 541 -22.98 21.46 52.25
N TYR A 542 -23.69 20.56 51.57
CA TYR A 542 -25.14 20.34 51.79
C TYR A 542 -25.43 19.28 52.86
N ALA A 543 -24.49 18.39 53.16
CA ALA A 543 -24.64 17.39 54.24
C ALA A 543 -24.53 17.97 55.67
N LEU A 544 -24.17 19.24 55.82
CA LEU A 544 -23.99 19.91 57.13
C LEU A 544 -25.17 20.82 57.55
N VAL A 545 -26.29 20.83 56.82
CA VAL A 545 -27.42 21.75 57.09
C VAL A 545 -28.75 21.04 57.42
N SER A 546 -28.85 19.70 57.39
CA SER A 546 -30.14 19.00 57.65
C SER A 546 -30.21 18.19 58.96
N LEU A 547 -29.53 18.64 60.02
CA LEU A 547 -29.69 18.08 61.37
C LEU A 547 -29.70 19.20 62.43
N SER A 548 -30.82 19.91 62.55
CA SER A 548 -31.28 20.45 63.85
C SER A 548 -32.72 20.98 63.78
N HIS A 549 -33.49 20.72 64.85
CA HIS A 549 -34.83 21.23 65.22
C HIS A 549 -36.04 20.47 64.65
N SER A 550 -37.03 20.02 65.44
CA SER A 550 -37.29 20.22 66.87
C SER A 550 -38.38 19.24 67.36
N SER A 551 -38.31 18.85 68.63
CA SER A 551 -39.34 18.19 69.44
C SER A 551 -39.76 19.10 70.61
N ALA A 552 -41.02 18.95 71.08
CA ALA A 552 -41.74 19.60 72.21
C ALA A 552 -42.35 20.98 71.87
N ASP A 553 -43.63 21.29 72.09
CA ASP A 553 -44.72 20.73 72.91
C ASP A 553 -46.03 20.52 72.11
#